data_AF-A0A087XPR3-F1
#
_entry.id   AF-A0A087XPR3-F1
#
_cell.length_a   1.000
_cell.length_b   1.000
_cell.length_c   1.000
_cell.angle_alpha   90.00
_cell.angle_beta   90.00
_cell.angle_gamma   90.00
#
_symmetry.space_group_name_H-M   'P 1'
#
loop_
_entity.id
_entity.type
_entity.pdbx_description
1 polymer ?
#
loop_
_entity_poly.entity_id
_entity_poly.type
_entity_poly.pdbx_seq_one_letter_code
_entity_poly.pdbx_strand_id
1 'polypeptide(L)'
;MDCPMNNSTPQETRISSAKDTLLLLLKSLPMGCYFNIYSFGSTFEHIFPTSVEYSEKTMEEALKKVEKMGDDLGGTEILQPLRHIYSQACIPKHPRQLFVFTDGEVGNTKEVTDLVKKNAGSHRCFSFGIGEGASSALINGMAKEGGGHAQFITGADRMQPKVMQSLRFALQPAVEDISISWDLPKGVAATVLSPPITAIFQGQRSLLYAQLTGQSSEEAGGSVTVKYSLAGHPSQNQLHFSLKPAEHSGLTVHRLAARTVIRSLESEERTQSGQNEEMKKKVVELSVQSGVSSSFTAFIAVHKDSGKSVEGPLVHRNVPTPFYGMGSMATACYYSAPIGMSFQCAPMSRMLMTDMDSLPDLCGAMPKSANFLYADCDDDSEDFGVEFNEPEVVLPSKDPLLQLVSLQKASGCWMLDGSLAAVLGKSSEEVEKAKPPPVNNEVWASILALIWLHAFKMDAKEEWELLSMKAASWIKAQNAPCVSECVEAGNTLLGCGVKKEALGL
;
A
#
# COMPACT_ATOMS: atom_id res chain seq x y z
N MET A 1 2.20 3.88 -18.46
CA MET A 1 2.55 5.08 -17.65
C MET A 1 3.25 6.16 -18.46
N ASP A 2 3.60 5.90 -19.73
CA ASP A 2 4.23 6.87 -20.64
C ASP A 2 3.31 8.00 -21.14
N CYS A 3 2.02 7.96 -20.83
CA CYS A 3 1.11 9.04 -21.21
C CYS A 3 1.44 10.36 -20.47
N PRO A 4 1.18 11.52 -21.10
CA PRO A 4 1.22 12.81 -20.40
C PRO A 4 0.27 12.81 -19.19
N MET A 5 0.64 13.57 -18.16
CA MET A 5 -0.25 13.84 -17.01
C MET A 5 -1.51 14.60 -17.45
N ASN A 6 -1.36 15.58 -18.36
CA ASN A 6 -2.49 16.20 -19.06
C ASN A 6 -2.09 16.73 -20.45
N ASN A 7 -3.08 17.21 -21.21
CA ASN A 7 -2.89 17.70 -22.59
C ASN A 7 -2.17 19.07 -22.71
N SER A 8 -1.95 19.77 -21.60
CA SER A 8 -1.30 21.09 -21.53
C SER A 8 0.18 21.07 -21.11
N THR A 9 0.69 19.99 -20.51
CA THR A 9 2.13 19.79 -20.21
C THR A 9 2.65 18.45 -20.77
N PRO A 10 2.88 18.33 -22.09
CA PRO A 10 3.27 17.08 -22.73
C PRO A 10 4.62 16.48 -22.28
N GLN A 11 5.44 17.28 -21.58
CA GLN A 11 6.78 16.87 -21.10
C GLN A 11 6.74 16.17 -19.73
N GLU A 12 5.64 16.27 -18.97
CA GLU A 12 5.47 15.56 -17.69
C GLU A 12 4.66 14.29 -17.92
N THR A 13 5.35 13.15 -17.96
CA THR A 13 4.71 11.84 -18.08
C THR A 13 4.27 11.34 -16.70
N ARG A 14 3.33 10.39 -16.65
CA ARG A 14 2.92 9.80 -15.36
C ARG A 14 4.09 9.10 -14.67
N ILE A 15 4.97 8.46 -15.44
CA ILE A 15 6.18 7.81 -14.90
C ILE A 15 7.17 8.83 -14.32
N SER A 16 7.39 9.99 -14.97
CA SER A 16 8.27 11.03 -14.40
C SER A 16 7.69 11.60 -13.11
N SER A 17 6.37 11.87 -13.08
CA SER A 17 5.69 12.31 -11.86
C SER A 17 5.73 11.27 -10.74
N ALA A 18 5.67 9.98 -11.07
CA ALA A 18 5.82 8.90 -10.10
C ALA A 18 7.24 8.83 -9.53
N LYS A 19 8.28 9.03 -10.36
CA LYS A 19 9.68 9.11 -9.90
C LYS A 19 9.90 10.28 -8.94
N ASP A 20 9.42 11.47 -9.29
CA ASP A 20 9.52 12.66 -8.42
C ASP A 20 8.80 12.45 -7.08
N THR A 21 7.66 11.77 -7.13
CA THR A 21 6.90 11.40 -5.94
C THR A 21 7.64 10.37 -5.08
N LEU A 22 8.27 9.37 -5.68
CA LEU A 22 9.10 8.40 -4.97
C LEU A 22 10.32 9.04 -4.33
N LEU A 23 10.96 10.02 -4.99
CA LEU A 23 12.02 10.82 -4.41
C LEU A 23 11.55 11.52 -3.14
N LEU A 24 10.42 12.24 -3.20
CA LEU A 24 9.83 12.92 -2.05
C LEU A 24 9.48 11.95 -0.91
N LEU A 25 8.84 10.82 -1.23
CA LEU A 25 8.50 9.79 -0.26
C LEU A 25 9.75 9.27 0.46
N LEU A 26 10.77 8.87 -0.29
CA LEU A 26 12.01 8.32 0.25
C LEU A 26 12.71 9.31 1.19
N LYS A 27 12.89 10.57 0.75
CA LYS A 27 13.54 11.61 1.57
C LYS A 27 12.75 11.93 2.85
N SER A 28 11.43 11.80 2.79
CA SER A 28 10.50 12.06 3.90
C SER A 28 10.36 10.92 4.91
N LEU A 29 10.92 9.73 4.63
CA LEU A 29 10.84 8.61 5.57
C LEU A 29 11.60 8.93 6.87
N PRO A 30 11.04 8.59 8.05
CA PRO A 30 11.75 8.76 9.31
C PRO A 30 12.88 7.73 9.47
N MET A 31 13.89 8.08 10.25
CA MET A 31 14.94 7.13 10.64
C MET A 31 14.34 5.97 11.46
N GLY A 32 14.92 4.76 11.31
CA GLY A 32 14.47 3.54 12.00
C GLY A 32 13.23 2.88 11.39
N CYS A 33 12.72 3.37 10.25
CA CYS A 33 11.72 2.65 9.48
C CYS A 33 12.35 1.65 8.51
N TYR A 34 11.51 0.80 7.90
CA TYR A 34 11.93 -0.17 6.90
C TYR A 34 11.12 0.04 5.63
N PHE A 35 11.74 -0.16 4.47
CA PHE A 35 11.09 0.09 3.19
C PHE A 35 11.54 -0.90 2.11
N ASN A 36 10.72 -0.99 1.07
CA ASN A 36 11.03 -1.65 -0.19
C ASN A 36 10.16 -1.04 -1.29
N ILE A 37 10.59 -1.11 -2.54
CA ILE A 37 9.86 -0.58 -3.69
C ILE A 37 9.68 -1.70 -4.69
N TYR A 38 8.46 -1.80 -5.20
CA TYR A 38 8.04 -2.80 -6.17
C TYR A 38 7.59 -2.10 -7.45
N SER A 39 8.03 -2.61 -8.58
CA SER A 39 7.52 -2.26 -9.91
C SER A 39 6.69 -3.45 -10.41
N PHE A 40 5.57 -3.18 -11.07
CA PHE A 40 4.71 -4.24 -11.59
C PHE A 40 4.10 -3.87 -12.93
N GLY A 41 3.84 -4.91 -13.70
CA GLY A 41 3.27 -4.92 -15.04
C GLY A 41 2.70 -6.31 -15.32
N SER A 42 3.06 -6.96 -16.43
CA SER A 42 2.81 -8.40 -16.64
C SER A 42 3.68 -9.28 -15.74
N THR A 43 4.86 -8.79 -15.35
CA THR A 43 5.74 -9.34 -14.32
C THR A 43 5.90 -8.32 -13.19
N PHE A 44 6.64 -8.67 -12.14
CA PHE A 44 6.98 -7.69 -11.10
C PHE A 44 8.44 -7.83 -10.68
N GLU A 45 9.00 -6.71 -10.22
CA GLU A 45 10.35 -6.59 -9.71
C GLU A 45 10.33 -5.87 -8.36
N HIS A 46 11.39 -6.05 -7.58
CA HIS A 46 11.59 -5.35 -6.31
C HIS A 46 13.04 -4.89 -6.18
N ILE A 47 13.25 -3.73 -5.55
CA ILE A 47 14.59 -3.18 -5.34
C ILE A 47 15.40 -4.07 -4.40
N PHE A 48 14.78 -4.55 -3.32
CA PHE A 48 15.42 -5.39 -2.30
C PHE A 48 14.67 -6.71 -2.14
N PRO A 49 15.34 -7.85 -1.86
CA PRO A 49 14.68 -9.14 -1.65
C PRO A 49 13.65 -9.13 -0.50
N THR A 50 13.94 -8.37 0.55
CA THR A 50 13.06 -8.11 1.69
C THR A 50 13.14 -6.62 2.06
N SER A 51 12.22 -6.14 2.90
CA SER A 51 12.31 -4.74 3.38
C SER A 51 13.59 -4.52 4.17
N VAL A 52 14.31 -3.44 3.84
CA VAL A 52 15.58 -3.05 4.47
C VAL A 52 15.38 -1.81 5.34
N GLU A 53 16.23 -1.64 6.35
CA GLU A 53 16.22 -0.45 7.20
C GLU A 53 16.55 0.79 6.37
N TYR A 54 15.83 1.88 6.62
CA TYR A 54 16.08 3.17 5.99
C TYR A 54 17.37 3.80 6.52
N SER A 55 18.38 3.85 5.66
CA SER A 55 19.70 4.44 5.89
C SER A 55 20.17 5.23 4.66
N GLU A 56 21.28 5.99 4.77
CA GLU A 56 21.88 6.69 3.63
C GLU A 56 22.14 5.74 2.46
N LYS A 57 22.84 4.63 2.74
CA LYS A 57 23.23 3.64 1.74
C LYS A 57 22.02 3.05 1.01
N THR A 58 21.02 2.60 1.76
CA THR A 58 19.82 1.97 1.16
C THR A 58 18.96 2.98 0.43
N MET A 59 18.88 4.23 0.92
CA MET A 59 18.15 5.30 0.26
C MET A 59 18.81 5.64 -1.09
N GLU A 60 20.13 5.83 -1.12
CA GLU A 60 20.88 6.10 -2.35
C GLU A 60 20.76 4.94 -3.36
N GLU A 61 20.87 3.69 -2.90
CA GLU A 61 20.67 2.52 -3.76
C GLU A 61 19.26 2.52 -4.38
N ALA A 62 18.23 2.82 -3.58
CA ALA A 62 16.86 2.89 -4.05
C ALA A 62 16.67 4.02 -5.08
N LEU A 63 17.18 5.23 -4.81
CA LEU A 63 17.08 6.36 -5.71
C LEU A 63 17.73 6.08 -7.08
N LYS A 64 18.91 5.46 -7.09
CA LYS A 64 19.59 5.05 -8.33
C LYS A 64 18.76 4.05 -9.16
N LYS A 65 17.98 3.17 -8.51
CA LYS A 65 17.07 2.27 -9.24
C LYS A 65 15.79 2.99 -9.68
N VAL A 66 15.24 3.87 -8.86
CA VAL A 66 14.04 4.68 -9.20
C VAL A 66 14.28 5.54 -10.44
N GLU A 67 15.45 6.17 -10.58
CA GLU A 67 15.81 6.94 -11.78
C GLU A 67 15.75 6.10 -13.06
N LYS A 68 16.08 4.81 -12.96
CA LYS A 68 16.09 3.87 -14.09
C LYS A 68 14.74 3.21 -14.37
N MET A 69 13.72 3.42 -13.54
CA MET A 69 12.40 2.79 -13.74
C MET A 69 11.76 3.25 -15.06
N GLY A 70 11.21 2.31 -15.84
CA GLY A 70 10.44 2.58 -17.05
C GLY A 70 9.02 2.01 -16.95
N ASP A 71 8.27 2.05 -18.05
CA ASP A 71 6.97 1.34 -18.17
C ASP A 71 7.08 0.03 -18.98
N ASP A 72 8.26 -0.57 -18.94
CA ASP A 72 8.72 -1.71 -19.76
C ASP A 72 8.21 -3.09 -19.30
N LEU A 73 7.46 -3.16 -18.21
CA LEU A 73 6.95 -4.43 -17.66
C LEU A 73 5.65 -4.92 -18.34
N GLY A 74 5.06 -4.13 -19.26
CA GLY A 74 3.77 -4.42 -19.93
C GLY A 74 2.61 -4.56 -18.94
N GLY A 75 1.38 -4.83 -19.41
CA GLY A 75 0.22 -5.25 -18.59
C GLY A 75 -0.05 -4.56 -17.24
N THR A 76 -0.92 -5.18 -16.42
CA THR A 76 -1.25 -4.72 -15.05
C THR A 76 -1.63 -5.90 -14.17
N GLU A 77 -0.65 -6.66 -13.66
CA GLU A 77 -0.87 -7.85 -12.82
C GLU A 77 -0.45 -7.61 -11.36
N ILE A 78 -1.26 -6.85 -10.62
CA ILE A 78 -0.96 -6.46 -9.23
C ILE A 78 -1.11 -7.61 -8.21
N LEU A 79 -1.85 -8.67 -8.55
CA LEU A 79 -2.13 -9.74 -7.58
C LEU A 79 -0.86 -10.49 -7.16
N GLN A 80 0.03 -10.78 -8.10
CA GLN A 80 1.29 -11.50 -7.83
C GLN A 80 2.24 -10.74 -6.89
N PRO A 81 2.59 -9.45 -7.14
CA PRO A 81 3.41 -8.69 -6.20
C PRO A 81 2.74 -8.56 -4.83
N LEU A 82 1.42 -8.40 -4.74
CA LEU A 82 0.73 -8.38 -3.45
C LEU A 82 0.86 -9.71 -2.70
N ARG A 83 0.68 -10.85 -3.39
CA ARG A 83 0.90 -12.18 -2.77
C ARG A 83 2.33 -12.32 -2.27
N HIS A 84 3.31 -11.88 -3.06
CA HIS A 84 4.71 -11.88 -2.65
C HIS A 84 4.93 -11.00 -1.40
N ILE A 85 4.46 -9.75 -1.42
CA ILE A 85 4.56 -8.81 -0.28
C ILE A 85 3.95 -9.45 0.97
N TYR A 86 2.72 -9.99 0.91
CA TYR A 86 2.05 -10.58 2.07
C TYR A 86 2.65 -11.93 2.51
N SER A 87 3.42 -12.61 1.66
CA SER A 87 4.19 -13.79 2.08
C SER A 87 5.41 -13.43 2.95
N GLN A 88 5.91 -12.20 2.83
CA GLN A 88 7.01 -11.71 3.68
C GLN A 88 6.50 -11.40 5.09
N ALA A 89 7.23 -11.86 6.11
CA ALA A 89 6.89 -11.59 7.50
C ALA A 89 6.85 -10.07 7.78
N CYS A 90 5.90 -9.64 8.63
CA CYS A 90 5.93 -8.27 9.13
C CYS A 90 7.07 -8.12 10.12
N ILE A 91 7.77 -6.99 10.06
CA ILE A 91 8.84 -6.66 11.00
C ILE A 91 8.17 -6.28 12.33
N PRO A 92 8.55 -6.89 13.47
CA PRO A 92 7.94 -6.59 14.77
C PRO A 92 7.97 -5.09 15.08
N LYS A 93 6.87 -4.53 15.59
CA LYS A 93 6.72 -3.09 15.92
C LYS A 93 6.82 -2.13 14.72
N HIS A 94 6.74 -2.65 13.51
CA HIS A 94 6.73 -1.87 12.28
C HIS A 94 5.55 -2.31 11.40
N PRO A 95 4.32 -1.86 11.73
CA PRO A 95 3.14 -2.26 10.98
C PRO A 95 3.22 -1.73 9.54
N ARG A 96 2.96 -2.60 8.57
CA ARG A 96 3.26 -2.34 7.16
C ARG A 96 2.36 -1.24 6.60
N GLN A 97 2.94 -0.27 5.89
CA GLN A 97 2.19 0.74 5.15
C GLN A 97 2.43 0.50 3.65
N LEU A 98 1.38 0.13 2.91
CA LEU A 98 1.46 -0.14 1.49
C LEU A 98 0.95 1.06 0.70
N PHE A 99 1.76 1.57 -0.22
CA PHE A 99 1.41 2.66 -1.14
C PHE A 99 1.37 2.08 -2.55
N VAL A 100 0.19 2.09 -3.18
CA VAL A 100 -0.05 1.47 -4.48
C VAL A 100 -0.41 2.53 -5.51
N PHE A 101 0.41 2.64 -6.56
CA PHE A 101 0.20 3.55 -7.68
C PHE A 101 -0.19 2.76 -8.92
N THR A 102 -1.28 3.14 -9.60
CA THR A 102 -1.67 2.51 -10.88
C THR A 102 -2.48 3.49 -11.74
N ASP A 103 -2.26 3.43 -13.05
CA ASP A 103 -3.03 4.18 -14.05
C ASP A 103 -4.02 3.32 -14.84
N GLY A 104 -4.21 2.05 -14.44
CA GLY A 104 -5.02 1.08 -15.16
C GLY A 104 -6.00 0.28 -14.30
N GLU A 105 -6.53 -0.78 -14.89
CA GLU A 105 -7.51 -1.69 -14.29
C GLU A 105 -7.06 -3.14 -14.29
N VAL A 106 -7.73 -3.97 -13.49
CA VAL A 106 -7.47 -5.42 -13.39
C VAL A 106 -8.78 -6.20 -13.45
N GLY A 107 -8.81 -7.30 -14.20
CA GLY A 107 -10.01 -8.15 -14.35
C GLY A 107 -10.40 -8.91 -13.07
N ASN A 108 -9.46 -9.09 -12.14
CA ASN A 108 -9.62 -9.85 -10.89
C ASN A 108 -9.72 -8.95 -9.65
N THR A 109 -10.36 -7.78 -9.77
CA THR A 109 -10.47 -6.77 -8.69
C THR A 109 -10.95 -7.36 -7.35
N LYS A 110 -11.90 -8.30 -7.36
CA LYS A 110 -12.41 -8.93 -6.14
C LYS A 110 -11.36 -9.78 -5.43
N GLU A 111 -10.51 -10.46 -6.17
CA GLU A 111 -9.44 -11.29 -5.63
C GLU A 111 -8.35 -10.42 -4.99
N VAL A 112 -7.98 -9.33 -5.67
CA VAL A 112 -7.03 -8.33 -5.15
C VAL A 112 -7.54 -7.72 -3.83
N THR A 113 -8.78 -7.27 -3.80
CA THR A 113 -9.38 -6.65 -2.60
C THR A 113 -9.57 -7.63 -1.45
N ASP A 114 -9.91 -8.90 -1.73
CA ASP A 114 -9.96 -9.96 -0.72
C ASP A 114 -8.57 -10.26 -0.12
N LEU A 115 -7.52 -10.25 -0.95
CA LEU A 115 -6.16 -10.44 -0.49
C LEU A 115 -5.70 -9.29 0.42
N VAL A 116 -6.00 -8.04 0.05
CA VAL A 116 -5.75 -6.88 0.92
C VAL A 116 -6.53 -7.01 2.22
N LYS A 117 -7.84 -7.31 2.17
CA LYS A 117 -8.68 -7.51 3.36
C LYS A 117 -8.13 -8.56 4.32
N LYS A 118 -7.66 -9.69 3.79
CA LYS A 118 -7.10 -10.81 4.59
C LYS A 118 -5.93 -10.37 5.45
N ASN A 119 -5.16 -9.38 5.01
CA ASN A 119 -3.95 -8.92 5.67
C ASN A 119 -4.17 -7.64 6.50
N ALA A 120 -5.36 -7.04 6.49
CA ALA A 120 -5.63 -5.70 7.04
C ALA A 120 -5.40 -5.55 8.56
N GLY A 121 -5.20 -6.65 9.30
CA GLY A 121 -4.84 -6.62 10.72
C GLY A 121 -3.43 -6.09 11.01
N SER A 122 -2.51 -6.22 10.05
CA SER A 122 -1.07 -5.90 10.21
C SER A 122 -0.54 -4.89 9.19
N HIS A 123 -1.39 -4.34 8.32
CA HIS A 123 -1.00 -3.30 7.37
C HIS A 123 -2.12 -2.31 7.06
N ARG A 124 -1.75 -1.15 6.49
CA ARG A 124 -2.67 -0.27 5.77
C ARG A 124 -2.35 -0.22 4.28
N CYS A 125 -3.37 -0.04 3.45
CA CYS A 125 -3.21 0.15 2.01
C CYS A 125 -3.70 1.53 1.60
N PHE A 126 -2.80 2.36 1.09
CA PHE A 126 -3.07 3.64 0.45
C PHE A 126 -2.94 3.44 -1.06
N SER A 127 -3.94 3.86 -1.82
CA SER A 127 -3.99 3.56 -3.25
C SER A 127 -4.28 4.82 -4.06
N PHE A 128 -3.55 4.96 -5.16
CA PHE A 128 -3.48 6.15 -5.98
C PHE A 128 -3.82 5.77 -7.42
N GLY A 129 -4.98 6.22 -7.89
CA GLY A 129 -5.38 6.09 -9.29
C GLY A 129 -4.85 7.28 -10.10
N ILE A 130 -4.05 7.01 -11.13
CA ILE A 130 -3.40 8.06 -11.93
C ILE A 130 -4.07 8.14 -13.31
N GLY A 131 -4.57 9.32 -13.67
CA GLY A 131 -5.27 9.56 -14.92
C GLY A 131 -6.68 8.95 -14.96
N GLU A 132 -7.40 9.25 -16.04
CA GLU A 132 -8.81 8.86 -16.23
C GLU A 132 -9.00 7.35 -16.48
N GLY A 133 -7.92 6.61 -16.72
CA GLY A 133 -7.95 5.16 -16.96
C GLY A 133 -7.90 4.30 -15.70
N ALA A 134 -7.67 4.89 -14.52
CA ALA A 134 -7.53 4.14 -13.28
C ALA A 134 -8.87 3.61 -12.78
N SER A 135 -8.91 2.32 -12.41
CA SER A 135 -10.14 1.67 -11.94
C SER A 135 -10.58 2.19 -10.57
N SER A 136 -11.68 2.93 -10.54
CA SER A 136 -12.29 3.39 -9.28
C SER A 136 -12.64 2.24 -8.33
N ALA A 137 -13.06 1.08 -8.86
CA ALA A 137 -13.41 -0.07 -8.04
C ALA A 137 -12.18 -0.69 -7.35
N LEU A 138 -11.06 -0.77 -8.08
CA LEU A 138 -9.80 -1.30 -7.57
C LEU A 138 -9.21 -0.38 -6.50
N ILE A 139 -9.04 0.91 -6.82
CA ILE A 139 -8.44 1.90 -5.92
C ILE A 139 -9.28 2.02 -4.63
N ASN A 140 -10.58 2.31 -4.74
CA ASN A 140 -11.42 2.42 -3.55
C ASN A 140 -11.50 1.10 -2.77
N GLY A 141 -11.53 -0.03 -3.47
CA GLY A 141 -11.55 -1.36 -2.87
C GLY A 141 -10.32 -1.64 -2.02
N MET A 142 -9.11 -1.44 -2.57
CA MET A 142 -7.86 -1.67 -1.85
C MET A 142 -7.72 -0.76 -0.63
N ALA A 143 -7.99 0.54 -0.79
CA ALA A 143 -7.94 1.49 0.31
C ALA A 143 -8.90 1.13 1.44
N LYS A 144 -10.16 0.86 1.08
CA LYS A 144 -11.21 0.54 2.05
C LYS A 144 -10.92 -0.76 2.80
N GLU A 145 -10.55 -1.82 2.08
CA GLU A 145 -10.33 -3.13 2.68
C GLU A 145 -9.01 -3.21 3.45
N GLY A 146 -8.01 -2.39 3.08
CA GLY A 146 -6.77 -2.22 3.83
C GLY A 146 -6.82 -1.12 4.89
N GLY A 147 -7.93 -0.41 5.06
CA GLY A 147 -8.07 0.65 6.06
C GLY A 147 -7.13 1.86 5.87
N GLY A 148 -6.73 2.16 4.63
CA GLY A 148 -6.05 3.41 4.26
C GLY A 148 -6.97 4.34 3.45
N HIS A 149 -6.38 5.15 2.57
CA HIS A 149 -7.11 6.13 1.76
C HIS A 149 -6.90 5.91 0.26
N ALA A 150 -7.96 6.21 -0.50
CA ALA A 150 -7.93 6.26 -1.94
C ALA A 150 -7.77 7.71 -2.39
N GLN A 151 -6.88 7.95 -3.35
CA GLN A 151 -6.75 9.24 -4.02
C GLN A 151 -6.69 9.05 -5.52
N PHE A 152 -7.29 9.97 -6.26
CA PHE A 152 -7.23 10.02 -7.71
C PHE A 152 -6.44 11.25 -8.13
N ILE A 153 -5.57 11.11 -9.12
CA ILE A 153 -4.74 12.17 -9.68
C ILE A 153 -5.17 12.33 -11.14
N THR A 154 -6.04 13.30 -11.42
CA THR A 154 -6.60 13.53 -12.76
C THR A 154 -6.47 15.00 -13.18
N GLY A 155 -6.59 15.27 -14.48
CA GLY A 155 -6.56 16.64 -15.01
C GLY A 155 -5.30 17.42 -14.62
N ALA A 156 -5.46 18.53 -13.89
CA ALA A 156 -4.36 19.39 -13.45
C ALA A 156 -3.84 19.05 -12.03
N ASP A 157 -4.24 17.91 -11.46
CA ASP A 157 -3.81 17.50 -10.13
C ASP A 157 -2.32 17.18 -10.09
N ARG A 158 -1.66 17.64 -9.02
CA ARG A 158 -0.30 17.19 -8.66
C ARG A 158 -0.36 15.94 -7.79
N MET A 159 0.51 14.98 -8.08
CA MET A 159 0.60 13.70 -7.34
C MET A 159 1.25 13.89 -5.97
N GLN A 160 2.30 14.70 -5.91
CA GLN A 160 3.15 14.94 -4.75
C GLN A 160 2.37 15.36 -3.48
N PRO A 161 1.55 16.44 -3.47
CA PRO A 161 0.87 16.87 -2.25
C PRO A 161 -0.13 15.84 -1.73
N LYS A 162 -0.83 15.18 -2.66
CA LYS A 162 -1.78 14.09 -2.41
C LYS A 162 -1.10 12.90 -1.69
N VAL A 163 0.03 12.46 -2.23
CA VAL A 163 0.81 11.35 -1.67
C VAL A 163 1.43 11.71 -0.32
N MET A 164 1.97 12.92 -0.19
CA MET A 164 2.54 13.40 1.07
C MET A 164 1.48 13.54 2.17
N GLN A 165 0.25 13.93 1.82
CA GLN A 165 -0.88 13.84 2.74
C GLN A 165 -1.14 12.40 3.21
N SER A 166 -1.10 11.42 2.31
CA SER A 166 -1.23 10.00 2.67
C SER A 166 -0.08 9.50 3.53
N LEU A 167 1.16 9.95 3.29
CA LEU A 167 2.31 9.65 4.15
C LEU A 167 2.13 10.19 5.56
N ARG A 168 1.59 11.40 5.73
CA ARG A 168 1.25 11.94 7.07
C ARG A 168 0.28 11.02 7.82
N PHE A 169 -0.75 10.49 7.16
CA PHE A 169 -1.62 9.49 7.77
C PHE A 169 -0.91 8.17 8.06
N ALA A 170 -0.02 7.73 7.16
CA ALA A 170 0.75 6.49 7.32
C ALA A 170 1.71 6.54 8.53
N LEU A 171 2.25 7.72 8.85
CA LEU A 171 3.18 7.96 9.95
C LEU A 171 2.51 8.27 11.29
N GLN A 172 1.17 8.35 11.35
CA GLN A 172 0.47 8.47 12.63
C GLN A 172 0.75 7.25 13.52
N PRO A 173 0.97 7.44 14.83
CA PRO A 173 1.21 6.34 15.76
C PRO A 173 0.09 5.30 15.70
N ALA A 174 0.49 4.03 15.62
CA ALA A 174 -0.42 2.91 15.79
C ALA A 174 -0.48 2.49 17.26
N VAL A 175 -1.59 1.88 17.64
CA VAL A 175 -1.67 1.03 18.82
C VAL A 175 -1.06 -0.32 18.46
N GLU A 176 -0.06 -0.75 19.22
CA GLU A 176 0.75 -1.94 18.98
C GLU A 176 0.81 -2.83 20.24
N ASP A 177 1.50 -3.97 20.16
CA ASP A 177 1.69 -4.91 21.28
C ASP A 177 0.38 -5.29 22.00
N ILE A 178 -0.69 -5.47 21.21
CA ILE A 178 -2.03 -5.71 21.72
C ILE A 178 -2.14 -7.13 22.28
N SER A 179 -2.51 -7.21 23.56
CA SER A 179 -2.79 -8.48 24.23
C SER A 179 -4.10 -8.39 25.01
N ILE A 180 -4.79 -9.52 25.09
CA ILE A 180 -6.11 -9.61 25.71
C ILE A 180 -6.05 -10.72 26.76
N SER A 181 -6.40 -10.36 27.99
CA SER A 181 -6.49 -11.29 29.11
C SER A 181 -7.89 -11.27 29.70
N TRP A 182 -8.39 -12.45 30.04
CA TRP A 182 -9.70 -12.64 30.64
C TRP A 182 -9.52 -13.03 32.10
N ASP A 183 -10.21 -12.33 32.99
CA ASP A 183 -10.32 -12.69 34.40
C ASP A 183 -11.75 -13.20 34.62
N LEU A 184 -11.86 -14.52 34.80
CA LEU A 184 -13.12 -15.24 34.82
C LEU A 184 -13.20 -16.15 36.05
N PRO A 185 -14.40 -16.37 36.60
CA PRO A 185 -14.60 -17.33 37.69
C PRO A 185 -14.14 -18.74 37.33
N LYS A 186 -13.77 -19.52 38.34
CA LYS A 186 -13.43 -20.94 38.17
C LYS A 186 -14.56 -21.68 37.45
N GLY A 187 -14.21 -22.41 36.39
CA GLY A 187 -15.16 -23.18 35.58
C GLY A 187 -15.70 -22.45 34.35
N VAL A 188 -15.34 -21.17 34.15
CA VAL A 188 -15.65 -20.40 32.93
C VAL A 188 -14.38 -20.14 32.14
N ALA A 189 -14.45 -20.31 30.83
CA ALA A 189 -13.35 -20.03 29.89
C ALA A 189 -13.84 -19.16 28.73
N ALA A 190 -12.91 -18.38 28.15
CA ALA A 190 -13.15 -17.58 26.96
C ALA A 190 -12.34 -18.13 25.77
N THR A 191 -13.03 -18.38 24.66
CA THR A 191 -12.43 -18.75 23.38
C THR A 191 -12.58 -17.59 22.41
N VAL A 192 -11.47 -17.01 21.96
CA VAL A 192 -11.49 -15.94 20.96
C VAL A 192 -11.82 -16.53 19.59
N LEU A 193 -12.82 -15.98 18.91
CA LEU A 193 -13.36 -16.45 17.63
C LEU A 193 -12.90 -15.60 16.43
N SER A 194 -12.14 -14.54 16.68
CA SER A 194 -11.64 -13.61 15.66
C SER A 194 -10.13 -13.72 15.52
N PRO A 195 -9.56 -13.41 14.34
CA PRO A 195 -8.11 -13.31 14.19
C PRO A 195 -7.50 -12.30 15.18
N PRO A 196 -6.23 -12.49 15.59
CA PRO A 196 -5.54 -11.55 16.46
C PRO A 196 -5.48 -10.15 15.83
N ILE A 197 -5.71 -9.13 16.65
CA ILE A 197 -5.55 -7.73 16.25
C ILE A 197 -4.09 -7.34 16.55
N THR A 198 -3.29 -7.09 15.51
CA THR A 198 -1.86 -6.78 15.69
C THR A 198 -1.56 -5.28 15.72
N ALA A 199 -2.39 -4.46 15.09
CA ALA A 199 -2.30 -3.01 15.14
C ALA A 199 -3.69 -2.36 15.09
N ILE A 200 -3.84 -1.16 15.66
CA ILE A 200 -5.02 -0.30 15.47
C ILE A 200 -4.53 1.10 15.10
N PHE A 201 -5.01 1.62 13.98
CA PHE A 201 -4.66 2.96 13.51
C PHE A 201 -5.73 3.99 13.87
N GLN A 202 -5.36 5.27 13.87
CA GLN A 202 -6.30 6.36 14.11
C GLN A 202 -7.50 6.29 13.14
N GLY A 203 -8.71 6.43 13.69
CA GLY A 203 -9.97 6.37 12.94
C GLY A 203 -10.44 4.96 12.58
N GLN A 204 -9.63 3.92 12.83
CA GLN A 204 -10.04 2.54 12.62
C GLN A 204 -10.75 1.95 13.84
N ARG A 205 -11.64 1.00 13.57
CA ARG A 205 -12.32 0.20 14.59
C ARG A 205 -12.00 -1.27 14.37
N SER A 206 -11.43 -1.91 15.38
CA SER A 206 -11.23 -3.36 15.42
C SER A 206 -12.33 -4.03 16.25
N LEU A 207 -12.75 -5.22 15.81
CA LEU A 207 -13.80 -6.00 16.46
C LEU A 207 -13.23 -7.36 16.85
N LEU A 208 -13.53 -7.77 18.09
CA LEU A 208 -13.20 -9.10 18.60
C LEU A 208 -14.46 -9.78 19.09
N TYR A 209 -14.67 -11.00 18.63
CA TYR A 209 -15.69 -11.89 19.12
C TYR A 209 -15.05 -12.96 20.00
N ALA A 210 -15.64 -13.22 21.16
CA ALA A 210 -15.24 -14.30 22.05
C ALA A 210 -16.48 -15.07 22.51
N GLN A 211 -16.33 -16.39 22.64
CA GLN A 211 -17.33 -17.28 23.20
C GLN A 211 -16.94 -17.62 24.63
N LEU A 212 -17.87 -17.41 25.56
CA LEU A 212 -17.72 -17.87 26.93
C LEU A 212 -18.37 -19.25 27.07
N THR A 213 -17.67 -20.18 27.70
CA THR A 213 -18.14 -21.55 27.97
C THR A 213 -17.94 -21.90 29.43
N GLY A 214 -18.87 -22.65 30.02
CA GLY A 214 -18.79 -23.08 31.41
C GLY A 214 -20.07 -22.83 32.19
N GLN A 215 -20.00 -23.04 33.50
CA GLN A 215 -21.08 -22.75 34.44
C GLN A 215 -20.57 -21.73 35.47
N SER A 216 -21.37 -20.70 35.74
CA SER A 216 -21.14 -19.72 36.81
C SER A 216 -22.41 -19.48 37.60
N SER A 217 -22.29 -18.93 38.81
CA SER A 217 -23.45 -18.36 39.50
C SER A 217 -24.01 -17.18 38.71
N GLU A 218 -25.31 -16.91 38.82
CA GLU A 218 -25.99 -15.83 38.09
C GLU A 218 -25.50 -14.42 38.49
N GLU A 219 -24.84 -14.30 39.64
CA GLU A 219 -24.29 -13.05 40.18
C GLU A 219 -22.81 -12.86 39.82
N ALA A 220 -22.19 -13.84 39.18
CA ALA A 220 -20.76 -13.78 38.87
C ALA A 220 -20.47 -12.77 37.74
N GLY A 221 -19.50 -11.90 37.97
CA GLY A 221 -18.92 -11.04 36.94
C GLY A 221 -17.68 -11.67 36.31
N GLY A 222 -17.33 -11.16 35.13
CA GLY A 222 -16.03 -11.36 34.51
C GLY A 222 -15.42 -10.02 34.15
N SER A 223 -14.12 -10.00 33.87
CA SER A 223 -13.49 -8.84 33.25
C SER A 223 -12.60 -9.23 32.09
N VAL A 224 -12.51 -8.34 31.11
CA VAL A 224 -11.57 -8.43 30.00
C VAL A 224 -10.65 -7.23 30.05
N THR A 225 -9.35 -7.49 30.00
CA THR A 225 -8.31 -6.47 30.01
C THR A 225 -7.59 -6.50 28.68
N VAL A 226 -7.55 -5.35 28.02
CA VAL A 226 -6.76 -5.12 26.80
C VAL A 226 -5.54 -4.31 27.19
N LYS A 227 -4.35 -4.88 27.00
CA LYS A 227 -3.06 -4.19 27.15
C LYS A 227 -2.49 -3.88 25.78
N TYR A 228 -1.88 -2.72 25.63
CA TYR A 228 -1.32 -2.26 24.36
C TYR A 228 -0.27 -1.16 24.58
N SER A 229 0.46 -0.80 23.54
CA SER A 229 1.40 0.32 23.50
C SER A 229 0.90 1.37 22.52
N LEU A 230 0.92 2.64 22.90
CA LEU A 230 0.65 3.77 22.00
C LEU A 230 1.81 4.75 22.06
N ALA A 231 2.47 4.99 20.92
CA ALA A 231 3.66 5.83 20.85
C ALA A 231 4.72 5.46 21.91
N GLY A 232 4.94 4.16 22.13
CA GLY A 232 5.87 3.64 23.13
C GLY A 232 5.37 3.65 24.58
N HIS A 233 4.19 4.17 24.86
CA HIS A 233 3.62 4.23 26.20
C HIS A 233 2.69 3.03 26.45
N PRO A 234 3.03 2.12 27.37
CA PRO A 234 2.16 1.00 27.70
C PRO A 234 0.88 1.52 28.38
N SER A 235 -0.25 0.97 27.97
CA SER A 235 -1.58 1.32 28.43
C SER A 235 -2.42 0.06 28.62
N GLN A 236 -3.44 0.15 29.46
CA GLN A 236 -4.41 -0.93 29.63
C GLN A 236 -5.81 -0.37 29.87
N ASN A 237 -6.81 -1.06 29.31
CA ASN A 237 -8.22 -0.82 29.59
C ASN A 237 -8.86 -2.11 30.08
N GLN A 238 -9.62 -2.03 31.16
CA GLN A 238 -10.36 -3.17 31.71
C GLN A 238 -11.86 -2.90 31.62
N LEU A 239 -12.59 -3.85 31.06
CA LEU A 239 -14.05 -3.83 31.00
C LEU A 239 -14.60 -4.95 31.87
N HIS A 240 -15.44 -4.58 32.83
CA HIS A 240 -16.20 -5.52 33.64
C HIS A 240 -17.55 -5.81 32.98
N PHE A 241 -17.98 -7.06 33.01
CA PHE A 241 -19.26 -7.49 32.44
C PHE A 241 -19.93 -8.54 33.32
N SER A 242 -21.25 -8.64 33.22
CA SER A 242 -22.04 -9.68 33.89
C SER A 242 -22.00 -10.98 33.08
N LEU A 243 -21.86 -12.12 33.76
CA LEU A 243 -22.00 -13.44 33.14
C LEU A 243 -23.46 -13.87 33.02
N LYS A 244 -24.40 -13.14 33.62
CA LYS A 244 -25.83 -13.39 33.44
C LYS A 244 -26.22 -13.11 31.99
N PRO A 245 -26.67 -14.12 31.22
CA PRO A 245 -27.11 -13.92 29.86
C PRO A 245 -28.28 -12.92 29.81
N ALA A 246 -28.21 -11.94 28.92
CA ALA A 246 -29.32 -11.01 28.73
C ALA A 246 -30.51 -11.75 28.09
N GLU A 247 -31.67 -11.73 28.77
CA GLU A 247 -32.89 -12.47 28.42
C GLU A 247 -33.38 -12.21 26.98
N HIS A 248 -33.07 -11.04 26.42
CA HIS A 248 -33.58 -10.59 25.11
C HIS A 248 -32.48 -10.12 24.13
N SER A 249 -31.24 -10.62 24.26
CA SER A 249 -30.13 -10.18 23.39
C SER A 249 -30.24 -10.62 21.92
N GLY A 250 -31.16 -11.54 21.60
CA GLY A 250 -31.31 -12.12 20.27
C GLY A 250 -30.05 -12.84 19.80
N LEU A 251 -29.99 -13.17 18.50
CA LEU A 251 -28.89 -13.92 17.90
C LEU A 251 -27.92 -13.05 17.09
N THR A 252 -28.04 -11.72 17.15
CA THR A 252 -27.26 -10.83 16.29
C THR A 252 -25.75 -10.96 16.51
N VAL A 253 -25.28 -10.87 17.76
CA VAL A 253 -23.85 -11.01 18.08
C VAL A 253 -23.36 -12.42 17.75
N HIS A 254 -24.16 -13.45 18.08
CA HIS A 254 -23.88 -14.84 17.74
C HIS A 254 -23.69 -15.05 16.23
N ARG A 255 -24.56 -14.48 15.40
CA ARG A 255 -24.46 -14.53 13.94
C ARG A 255 -23.27 -13.75 13.40
N LEU A 256 -22.94 -12.61 13.97
CA LEU A 256 -21.74 -11.84 13.58
C LEU A 256 -20.45 -12.60 13.92
N ALA A 257 -20.40 -13.25 15.09
CA ALA A 257 -19.30 -14.13 15.47
C ALA A 257 -19.20 -15.34 14.54
N ALA A 258 -20.32 -16.04 14.28
CA ALA A 258 -20.36 -17.16 13.35
C ALA A 258 -19.91 -16.77 11.93
N ARG A 259 -20.36 -15.61 11.42
CA ARG A 259 -19.91 -15.07 10.14
C ARG A 259 -18.41 -14.80 10.10
N THR A 260 -17.84 -14.34 11.21
CA THR A 260 -16.39 -14.06 11.32
C THR A 260 -15.59 -15.36 11.25
N VAL A 261 -16.04 -16.39 11.98
CA VAL A 261 -15.41 -17.73 11.96
C VAL A 261 -15.53 -18.37 10.58
N ILE A 262 -16.72 -18.38 9.97
CA ILE A 262 -16.95 -18.92 8.62
C ILE A 262 -15.99 -18.27 7.62
N ARG A 263 -15.84 -16.94 7.65
CA ARG A 263 -14.93 -16.22 6.75
C ARG A 263 -13.46 -16.55 6.99
N SER A 264 -13.05 -16.73 8.24
CA SER A 264 -11.67 -17.15 8.56
C SER A 264 -11.39 -18.51 7.94
N LEU A 265 -12.32 -19.46 8.12
CA LEU A 265 -12.20 -20.81 7.60
C LEU A 265 -12.15 -20.80 6.05
N GLU A 266 -13.12 -20.16 5.39
CA GLU A 266 -13.14 -20.06 3.92
C GLU A 266 -11.86 -19.41 3.33
N SER A 267 -11.23 -18.50 4.09
CA SER A 267 -10.00 -17.83 3.68
C SER A 267 -8.75 -18.72 3.77
N GLU A 268 -8.71 -19.62 4.75
CA GLU A 268 -7.61 -20.59 4.94
C GLU A 268 -7.64 -21.69 3.86
N GLU A 269 -8.83 -22.16 3.49
CA GLU A 269 -9.03 -23.15 2.43
C GLU A 269 -8.49 -22.68 1.07
N ARG A 270 -8.74 -21.42 0.68
CA ARG A 270 -8.23 -20.86 -0.58
C ARG A 270 -6.70 -20.86 -0.68
N THR A 271 -6.00 -20.89 0.46
CA THR A 271 -4.53 -20.88 0.52
C THR A 271 -3.90 -22.26 0.58
N GLN A 272 -4.63 -23.30 0.98
CA GLN A 272 -4.13 -24.67 1.03
C GLN A 272 -4.63 -25.41 -0.22
N SER A 273 -3.71 -25.90 -1.06
CA SER A 273 -4.02 -26.60 -2.32
C SER A 273 -4.57 -28.02 -2.09
N GLY A 274 -5.64 -28.15 -1.32
CA GLY A 274 -6.33 -29.41 -1.03
C GLY A 274 -7.71 -29.18 -0.41
N GLN A 275 -8.71 -29.97 -0.81
CA GLN A 275 -10.04 -29.93 -0.20
C GLN A 275 -9.95 -30.42 1.25
N ASN A 276 -10.03 -29.49 2.20
CA ASN A 276 -10.11 -29.83 3.60
C ASN A 276 -11.57 -30.18 3.94
N GLU A 277 -11.98 -31.42 3.68
CA GLU A 277 -13.35 -31.89 3.93
C GLU A 277 -13.79 -31.72 5.41
N GLU A 278 -12.85 -31.77 6.36
CA GLU A 278 -13.16 -31.51 7.77
C GLU A 278 -13.54 -30.03 8.00
N MET A 279 -12.79 -29.11 7.38
CA MET A 279 -13.06 -27.67 7.40
C MET A 279 -14.44 -27.36 6.82
N LYS A 280 -14.73 -27.92 5.64
CA LYS A 280 -16.01 -27.76 4.94
C LYS A 280 -17.16 -28.25 5.80
N LYS A 281 -17.02 -29.41 6.46
CA LYS A 281 -18.02 -29.93 7.41
C LYS A 281 -18.27 -28.95 8.57
N LYS A 282 -17.22 -28.38 9.17
CA LYS A 282 -17.34 -27.36 10.23
C LYS A 282 -18.04 -26.09 9.75
N VAL A 283 -17.70 -25.60 8.55
CA VAL A 283 -18.36 -24.42 7.96
C VAL A 283 -19.84 -24.67 7.72
N VAL A 284 -20.20 -25.83 7.14
CA VAL A 284 -21.60 -26.21 6.90
C VAL A 284 -22.37 -26.30 8.21
N GLU A 285 -21.83 -26.98 9.22
CA GLU A 285 -22.47 -27.13 10.53
C GLU A 285 -22.73 -25.77 11.20
N LEU A 286 -21.70 -24.92 11.28
CA LEU A 286 -21.82 -23.58 11.88
C LEU A 286 -22.79 -22.70 11.10
N SER A 287 -22.77 -22.77 9.77
CA SER A 287 -23.67 -22.04 8.89
C SER A 287 -25.15 -22.41 9.15
N VAL A 288 -25.46 -23.70 9.21
CA VAL A 288 -26.81 -24.21 9.46
C VAL A 288 -27.28 -23.86 10.87
N GLN A 289 -26.45 -24.07 11.89
CA GLN A 289 -26.81 -23.78 13.29
C GLN A 289 -27.04 -22.28 13.55
N SER A 290 -26.22 -21.41 12.95
CA SER A 290 -26.32 -19.96 13.15
C SER A 290 -27.33 -19.28 12.21
N GLY A 291 -27.69 -19.93 11.10
CA GLY A 291 -28.48 -19.32 10.02
C GLY A 291 -27.69 -18.24 9.28
N VAL A 292 -26.38 -18.43 9.10
CA VAL A 292 -25.48 -17.51 8.38
C VAL A 292 -24.99 -18.20 7.12
N SER A 293 -25.17 -17.58 5.95
CA SER A 293 -24.72 -18.15 4.67
C SER A 293 -23.20 -18.34 4.62
N SER A 294 -22.75 -19.43 3.99
CA SER A 294 -21.35 -19.72 3.66
C SER A 294 -21.21 -19.98 2.15
N SER A 295 -19.99 -20.19 1.67
CA SER A 295 -19.70 -20.69 0.31
C SER A 295 -20.28 -22.09 0.04
N PHE A 296 -20.63 -22.84 1.09
CA PHE A 296 -21.11 -24.23 1.00
C PHE A 296 -22.59 -24.41 1.33
N THR A 297 -23.32 -23.33 1.62
CA THR A 297 -24.72 -23.38 2.04
C THR A 297 -25.55 -22.33 1.31
N ALA A 298 -26.85 -22.60 1.15
CA ALA A 298 -27.77 -21.70 0.48
C ALA A 298 -29.12 -21.65 1.21
N PHE A 299 -29.80 -20.50 1.14
CA PHE A 299 -31.19 -20.37 1.58
C PHE A 299 -32.13 -20.76 0.46
N ILE A 300 -33.02 -21.72 0.73
CA ILE A 300 -34.03 -22.18 -0.23
C ILE A 300 -35.39 -21.61 0.22
N ALA A 301 -35.99 -20.78 -0.63
CA ALA A 301 -37.36 -20.31 -0.43
C ALA A 301 -38.34 -21.38 -0.92
N VAL A 302 -39.24 -21.83 -0.04
CA VAL A 302 -40.25 -22.83 -0.36
C VAL A 302 -41.63 -22.18 -0.41
N HIS A 303 -42.27 -22.21 -1.58
CA HIS A 303 -43.63 -21.68 -1.79
C HIS A 303 -44.67 -22.73 -1.38
N LYS A 304 -45.28 -22.55 -0.19
CA LYS A 304 -46.14 -23.56 0.45
C LYS A 304 -47.52 -23.72 -0.20
N ASP A 305 -48.00 -22.71 -0.93
CA ASP A 305 -49.41 -22.67 -1.37
C ASP A 305 -49.69 -23.57 -2.58
N SER A 306 -48.66 -24.00 -3.31
CA SER A 306 -48.86 -24.71 -4.57
C SER A 306 -48.77 -26.23 -4.45
N GLY A 307 -48.14 -26.76 -3.38
CA GLY A 307 -47.88 -28.20 -3.18
C GLY A 307 -47.09 -28.91 -4.30
N LYS A 308 -46.73 -28.20 -5.38
CA LYS A 308 -46.01 -28.72 -6.54
C LYS A 308 -44.53 -28.41 -6.39
N SER A 309 -43.69 -29.42 -6.56
CA SER A 309 -42.25 -29.27 -6.72
C SER A 309 -41.98 -28.33 -7.90
N VAL A 310 -41.06 -27.38 -7.72
CA VAL A 310 -40.49 -26.65 -8.85
C VAL A 310 -39.55 -27.64 -9.55
N GLU A 311 -40.00 -28.20 -10.67
CA GLU A 311 -39.20 -29.12 -11.49
C GLU A 311 -38.49 -28.36 -12.60
N GLY A 312 -37.18 -28.62 -12.76
CA GLY A 312 -36.36 -28.03 -13.80
C GLY A 312 -34.97 -27.61 -13.29
N PRO A 313 -34.00 -27.39 -14.20
CA PRO A 313 -32.69 -26.88 -13.82
C PRO A 313 -32.81 -25.49 -13.21
N LEU A 314 -31.95 -25.17 -12.23
CA LEU A 314 -31.80 -23.81 -11.71
C LEU A 314 -31.47 -22.87 -12.88
N VAL A 315 -32.42 -22.01 -13.23
CA VAL A 315 -32.20 -21.00 -14.28
C VAL A 315 -31.54 -19.80 -13.63
N HIS A 316 -30.26 -19.58 -13.95
CA HIS A 316 -29.57 -18.36 -13.55
C HIS A 316 -30.24 -17.17 -14.23
N ARG A 317 -30.92 -16.34 -13.43
CA ARG A 317 -31.56 -15.11 -13.92
C ARG A 317 -30.78 -13.93 -13.36
N ASN A 318 -30.07 -13.25 -14.25
CA ASN A 318 -29.49 -11.95 -13.93
C ASN A 318 -30.64 -10.99 -13.61
N VAL A 319 -30.78 -10.61 -12.34
CA VAL A 319 -31.72 -9.56 -11.94
C VAL A 319 -31.01 -8.24 -12.22
N PRO A 320 -31.49 -7.41 -13.17
CA PRO A 320 -30.89 -6.11 -13.41
C PRO A 320 -31.01 -5.28 -12.13
N THR A 321 -29.88 -4.87 -11.54
CA THR A 321 -29.90 -3.84 -10.50
C THR A 321 -30.39 -2.53 -11.13
N PRO A 322 -31.28 -1.76 -10.46
CA PRO A 322 -31.73 -0.49 -10.98
C PRO A 322 -30.53 0.44 -11.13
N PHE A 323 -30.13 0.64 -12.38
CA PHE A 323 -29.12 1.59 -12.77
C PHE A 323 -29.75 2.98 -12.60
N TYR A 324 -29.42 3.69 -11.53
CA TYR A 324 -29.65 5.15 -11.48
C TYR A 324 -28.61 5.83 -12.37
N GLY A 325 -28.71 5.59 -13.68
CA GLY A 325 -27.96 6.30 -14.69
C GLY A 325 -28.71 7.56 -15.08
N MET A 326 -28.07 8.70 -14.86
CA MET A 326 -28.43 9.99 -15.46
C MET A 326 -28.72 9.82 -16.96
N GLY A 327 -29.75 10.53 -17.41
CA GLY A 327 -30.42 10.30 -18.67
C GLY A 327 -29.59 10.59 -19.93
N SER A 328 -29.93 9.80 -20.96
CA SER A 328 -30.29 10.23 -22.31
C SER A 328 -29.35 11.17 -23.06
N MET A 329 -28.67 10.63 -24.08
CA MET A 329 -29.00 10.95 -25.48
C MET A 329 -28.48 9.83 -26.40
N ALA A 330 -29.39 8.96 -26.85
CA ALA A 330 -29.19 8.18 -28.07
C ALA A 330 -30.11 8.80 -29.13
N THR A 331 -29.50 9.53 -30.06
CA THR A 331 -30.19 10.07 -31.24
C THR A 331 -30.61 8.91 -32.13
N ALA A 332 -31.92 8.68 -32.20
CA ALA A 332 -32.55 7.84 -33.18
C ALA A 332 -32.57 8.56 -34.54
N CYS A 333 -31.95 7.97 -35.56
CA CYS A 333 -32.29 8.26 -36.95
C CYS A 333 -33.04 7.06 -37.52
N TYR A 334 -34.30 7.31 -37.88
CA TYR A 334 -35.25 6.36 -38.44
C TYR A 334 -35.44 6.63 -39.95
N TYR A 335 -35.83 5.58 -40.67
CA TYR A 335 -36.38 5.49 -42.03
C TYR A 335 -35.44 5.47 -43.24
N SER A 336 -35.30 4.29 -43.86
CA SER A 336 -36.17 3.91 -44.99
C SER A 336 -35.92 2.45 -45.46
N ALA A 337 -37.02 1.74 -45.69
CA ALA A 337 -37.17 0.59 -46.60
C ALA A 337 -38.24 1.01 -47.64
N PRO A 338 -38.38 0.44 -48.86
CA PRO A 338 -38.44 -1.01 -49.18
C PRO A 338 -37.66 -1.38 -50.48
N ILE A 339 -37.44 -2.64 -50.88
CA ILE A 339 -38.30 -3.58 -51.66
C ILE A 339 -37.35 -4.81 -51.88
N GLY A 340 -37.63 -6.04 -51.42
CA GLY A 340 -38.46 -7.03 -52.11
C GLY A 340 -37.63 -7.97 -53.02
N MET A 341 -37.30 -9.19 -52.57
CA MET A 341 -37.40 -10.45 -53.35
C MET A 341 -37.01 -11.68 -52.51
N SER A 342 -37.81 -12.72 -52.71
CA SER A 342 -37.75 -14.14 -52.30
C SER A 342 -36.38 -14.82 -52.54
N PHE A 343 -35.95 -15.87 -51.81
CA PHE A 343 -36.50 -17.25 -51.83
C PHE A 343 -35.90 -18.14 -50.71
N GLN A 344 -36.76 -19.02 -50.16
CA GLN A 344 -36.58 -20.42 -49.67
C GLN A 344 -35.36 -20.84 -48.80
N CYS A 345 -35.54 -21.30 -47.55
CA CYS A 345 -35.74 -22.71 -47.09
C CYS A 345 -34.70 -23.72 -47.63
N ALA A 346 -34.01 -24.60 -46.90
CA ALA A 346 -34.02 -25.08 -45.50
C ALA A 346 -32.68 -25.91 -45.27
N PRO A 347 -32.58 -26.96 -44.41
CA PRO A 347 -32.04 -26.90 -43.03
C PRO A 347 -30.94 -27.96 -42.68
N MET A 348 -30.52 -27.98 -41.39
CA MET A 348 -30.02 -29.13 -40.57
C MET A 348 -28.68 -29.80 -40.98
N SER A 349 -27.77 -30.32 -40.14
CA SER A 349 -27.66 -30.80 -38.74
C SER A 349 -26.16 -30.76 -38.34
N ARG A 350 -25.72 -30.50 -37.10
CA ARG A 350 -25.63 -31.34 -35.87
C ARG A 350 -24.99 -32.73 -36.02
N MET A 351 -23.75 -32.91 -35.53
CA MET A 351 -23.17 -34.08 -34.80
C MET A 351 -21.65 -33.87 -34.64
N LEU A 352 -21.09 -33.75 -33.42
CA LEU A 352 -20.74 -34.73 -32.37
C LEU A 352 -19.28 -35.23 -32.45
N MET A 353 -18.66 -35.29 -31.26
CA MET A 353 -17.28 -35.68 -30.92
C MET A 353 -16.90 -37.10 -31.36
N THR A 354 -15.58 -37.33 -31.51
CA THR A 354 -14.92 -38.60 -31.10
C THR A 354 -13.43 -38.36 -30.80
N ASP A 355 -12.96 -38.97 -29.71
CA ASP A 355 -11.57 -39.24 -29.34
C ASP A 355 -10.99 -40.40 -30.16
N MET A 356 -9.66 -40.49 -30.36
CA MET A 356 -8.89 -41.74 -30.25
C MET A 356 -7.36 -41.56 -30.28
N ASP A 357 -6.69 -42.33 -29.41
CA ASP A 357 -5.24 -42.51 -29.23
C ASP A 357 -4.47 -43.07 -30.45
N SER A 358 -3.15 -42.81 -30.52
CA SER A 358 -2.04 -43.82 -30.51
C SER A 358 -0.73 -43.39 -31.23
N LEU A 359 0.39 -43.76 -30.59
CA LEU A 359 1.83 -43.55 -30.85
C LEU A 359 2.39 -44.47 -31.98
N PRO A 360 3.60 -44.25 -32.56
CA PRO A 360 4.85 -44.68 -31.88
C PRO A 360 6.14 -43.86 -32.11
N ASP A 361 7.07 -44.13 -31.19
CA ASP A 361 8.51 -43.88 -31.06
C ASP A 361 9.37 -43.54 -32.28
N LEU A 362 10.33 -42.63 -32.06
CA LEU A 362 11.72 -42.83 -32.45
C LEU A 362 12.70 -42.00 -31.58
N CYS A 363 13.49 -42.73 -30.79
CA CYS A 363 14.67 -42.28 -30.05
C CYS A 363 15.77 -41.73 -30.97
N GLY A 364 16.59 -40.80 -30.47
CA GLY A 364 17.86 -40.43 -31.12
C GLY A 364 18.65 -39.28 -30.51
N ALA A 365 19.34 -39.55 -29.39
CA ALA A 365 20.65 -39.02 -29.00
C ALA A 365 20.89 -37.50 -28.77
N MET A 366 21.16 -37.15 -27.51
CA MET A 366 22.07 -36.06 -27.13
C MET A 366 23.54 -36.44 -27.40
N PRO A 367 24.46 -35.46 -27.48
CA PRO A 367 25.81 -35.63 -26.96
C PRO A 367 26.10 -34.68 -25.79
N LYS A 368 26.78 -35.25 -24.79
CA LYS A 368 27.44 -34.56 -23.68
C LYS A 368 28.84 -34.08 -24.10
N SER A 369 29.30 -33.07 -23.36
CA SER A 369 30.68 -32.78 -22.95
C SER A 369 31.74 -32.42 -23.99
N ALA A 370 32.34 -31.24 -23.82
CA ALA A 370 33.77 -31.02 -24.01
C ALA A 370 34.29 -30.05 -22.94
N ASN A 371 35.16 -30.58 -22.08
CA ASN A 371 36.10 -29.84 -21.24
C ASN A 371 37.13 -29.11 -22.11
N PHE A 372 37.45 -27.86 -21.79
CA PHE A 372 38.73 -27.21 -22.10
C PHE A 372 39.05 -26.31 -20.88
N LEU A 373 39.88 -26.79 -19.96
CA LEU A 373 41.33 -26.56 -19.85
C LEU A 373 41.68 -25.15 -19.35
N TYR A 374 42.16 -25.12 -18.11
CA TYR A 374 42.97 -24.08 -17.49
C TYR A 374 44.16 -23.71 -18.38
N ALA A 375 44.42 -22.40 -18.51
CA ALA A 375 45.73 -21.87 -18.84
C ALA A 375 45.95 -20.62 -17.98
N ASP A 376 46.88 -20.76 -17.03
CA ASP A 376 47.52 -19.67 -16.31
C ASP A 376 48.40 -18.88 -17.29
N CYS A 377 48.28 -17.55 -17.27
CA CYS A 377 49.28 -16.63 -17.79
C CYS A 377 49.37 -15.43 -16.83
N ASP A 378 50.43 -15.41 -16.02
CA ASP A 378 50.82 -14.27 -15.20
C ASP A 378 51.33 -13.09 -16.05
N ASP A 379 50.97 -11.90 -15.58
CA ASP A 379 51.73 -10.65 -15.47
C ASP A 379 52.32 -10.00 -16.74
N ASP A 380 51.77 -8.83 -17.09
CA ASP A 380 52.58 -7.61 -17.24
C ASP A 380 51.68 -6.36 -17.17
N SER A 381 52.06 -5.49 -16.26
CA SER A 381 51.42 -4.24 -15.85
C SER A 381 51.53 -3.10 -16.87
N GLU A 382 50.43 -2.40 -17.15
CA GLU A 382 50.45 -0.95 -17.38
C GLU A 382 49.32 -0.27 -16.61
N ASP A 383 49.75 0.47 -15.58
CA ASP A 383 48.98 1.30 -14.67
C ASP A 383 48.47 2.56 -15.40
N PHE A 384 47.25 2.50 -15.94
CA PHE A 384 46.51 3.70 -16.32
C PHE A 384 45.63 4.11 -15.13
N GLY A 385 46.14 5.06 -14.35
CA GLY A 385 45.39 5.75 -13.30
C GLY A 385 44.20 6.49 -13.90
N VAL A 386 43.05 5.81 -13.95
CA VAL A 386 41.75 6.45 -14.16
C VAL A 386 41.32 6.99 -12.80
N GLU A 387 41.42 8.31 -12.63
CA GLU A 387 40.74 9.01 -11.54
C GLU A 387 39.26 8.63 -11.58
N PHE A 388 38.82 7.86 -10.59
CA PHE A 388 37.40 7.67 -10.31
C PHE A 388 36.85 9.02 -9.85
N ASN A 389 36.40 9.84 -10.81
CA ASN A 389 35.47 10.90 -10.49
C ASN A 389 34.22 10.24 -9.90
N GLU A 390 33.90 10.59 -8.66
CA GLU A 390 32.57 10.36 -8.09
C GLU A 390 31.55 10.88 -9.10
N PRO A 391 30.48 10.13 -9.43
CA PRO A 391 29.50 10.61 -10.38
C PRO A 391 28.86 11.88 -9.82
N GLU A 392 29.01 12.99 -10.53
CA GLU A 392 28.22 14.21 -10.30
C GLU A 392 26.74 13.80 -10.20
N VAL A 393 26.09 14.18 -9.09
CA VAL A 393 24.65 14.02 -8.91
C VAL A 393 23.96 14.93 -9.91
N VAL A 394 23.62 14.39 -11.08
CA VAL A 394 22.86 15.12 -12.09
C VAL A 394 21.44 15.31 -11.56
N LEU A 395 21.13 16.54 -11.13
CA LEU A 395 19.82 16.95 -10.59
C LEU A 395 18.70 16.59 -11.59
N PRO A 396 17.80 15.63 -11.27
CA PRO A 396 16.86 15.10 -12.25
C PRO A 396 15.67 16.02 -12.54
N SER A 397 15.51 17.14 -11.83
CA SER A 397 14.32 18.00 -11.94
C SER A 397 14.67 19.48 -12.16
N LYS A 398 13.89 20.16 -13.01
CA LYS A 398 13.93 21.62 -13.18
C LYS A 398 13.28 22.37 -12.00
N ASP A 399 12.55 21.68 -11.13
CA ASP A 399 11.89 22.30 -9.97
C ASP A 399 12.88 22.50 -8.81
N PRO A 400 13.15 23.76 -8.38
CA PRO A 400 14.04 24.03 -7.26
C PRO A 400 13.66 23.30 -5.96
N LEU A 401 12.37 23.01 -5.73
CA LEU A 401 11.94 22.27 -4.55
C LEU A 401 12.44 20.82 -4.59
N LEU A 402 12.23 20.12 -5.72
CA LEU A 402 12.70 18.75 -5.90
C LEU A 402 14.24 18.67 -5.91
N GLN A 403 14.92 19.70 -6.42
CA GLN A 403 16.36 19.81 -6.30
C GLN A 403 16.80 19.87 -4.84
N LEU A 404 16.20 20.76 -4.02
CA LEU A 404 16.52 20.82 -2.58
C LEU A 404 16.26 19.48 -1.88
N VAL A 405 15.12 18.84 -2.16
CA VAL A 405 14.73 17.53 -1.62
C VAL A 405 15.77 16.47 -1.96
N SER A 406 16.26 16.45 -3.20
CA SER A 406 17.27 15.47 -3.66
C SER A 406 18.58 15.55 -2.89
N LEU A 407 18.96 16.76 -2.46
CA LEU A 407 20.21 17.03 -1.71
C LEU A 407 20.12 16.65 -0.23
N GLN A 408 18.93 16.38 0.33
CA GLN A 408 18.79 16.03 1.74
C GLN A 408 19.39 14.63 1.99
N LYS A 409 20.27 14.50 2.98
CA LYS A 409 20.77 13.21 3.45
C LYS A 409 19.67 12.39 4.14
N ALA A 410 19.84 11.09 4.23
CA ALA A 410 18.87 10.22 4.92
C ALA A 410 18.65 10.63 6.38
N SER A 411 19.66 11.19 7.05
CA SER A 411 19.56 11.74 8.41
C SER A 411 18.62 12.95 8.54
N GLY A 412 18.32 13.64 7.44
CA GLY A 412 17.56 14.88 7.41
C GLY A 412 18.39 16.16 7.26
N CYS A 413 19.71 16.08 7.27
CA CYS A 413 20.57 17.25 7.07
C CYS A 413 20.89 17.52 5.60
N TRP A 414 21.41 18.71 5.32
CA TRP A 414 22.05 19.06 4.05
C TRP A 414 23.54 19.28 4.23
N MET A 415 24.29 19.01 3.16
CA MET A 415 25.71 19.35 3.08
C MET A 415 25.88 20.75 2.51
N LEU A 416 26.90 21.46 2.98
CA LEU A 416 27.27 22.74 2.41
C LEU A 416 28.12 22.52 1.16
N ASP A 417 27.49 22.57 0.00
CA ASP A 417 28.15 22.40 -1.31
C ASP A 417 27.60 23.40 -2.35
N GLY A 418 28.19 23.37 -3.55
CA GLY A 418 27.78 24.22 -4.67
C GLY A 418 26.35 23.96 -5.15
N SER A 419 25.86 22.73 -5.04
CA SER A 419 24.51 22.36 -5.44
C SER A 419 23.46 22.99 -4.52
N LEU A 420 23.68 22.95 -3.21
CA LEU A 420 22.83 23.64 -2.25
C LEU A 420 22.87 25.15 -2.49
N ALA A 421 24.05 25.75 -2.63
CA ALA A 421 24.19 27.19 -2.89
C ALA A 421 23.42 27.61 -4.15
N ALA A 422 23.50 26.82 -5.23
CA ALA A 422 22.77 27.05 -6.46
C ALA A 422 21.25 27.03 -6.28
N VAL A 423 20.70 26.07 -5.53
CA VAL A 423 19.26 26.00 -5.22
C VAL A 423 18.80 27.22 -4.40
N LEU A 424 19.65 27.71 -3.50
CA LEU A 424 19.42 28.93 -2.71
C LEU A 424 19.56 30.23 -3.54
N GLY A 425 20.02 30.15 -4.79
CA GLY A 425 20.30 31.31 -5.63
C GLY A 425 21.51 32.12 -5.19
N LYS A 426 22.53 31.46 -4.60
CA LYS A 426 23.75 32.06 -4.05
C LYS A 426 25.01 31.37 -4.59
N SER A 427 26.17 32.04 -4.47
CA SER A 427 27.47 31.39 -4.68
C SER A 427 27.94 30.67 -3.42
N SER A 428 28.79 29.65 -3.57
CA SER A 428 29.40 28.96 -2.42
C SER A 428 30.14 29.93 -1.49
N GLU A 429 30.82 30.93 -2.06
CA GLU A 429 31.55 31.95 -1.30
C GLU A 429 30.63 32.84 -0.46
N GLU A 430 29.47 33.23 -0.99
CA GLU A 430 28.48 34.02 -0.26
C GLU A 430 27.94 33.23 0.94
N VAL A 431 27.64 31.95 0.73
CA VAL A 431 27.09 31.08 1.77
C VAL A 431 28.12 30.80 2.87
N GLU A 432 29.38 30.57 2.51
CA GLU A 432 30.46 30.34 3.48
C GLU A 432 30.78 31.60 4.30
N LYS A 433 30.85 32.77 3.65
CA LYS A 433 31.15 34.04 4.31
C LYS A 433 30.08 34.46 5.30
N ALA A 434 28.81 34.11 5.05
CA ALA A 434 27.69 34.43 5.91
C ALA A 434 27.55 33.50 7.14
N LYS A 435 28.34 32.41 7.21
CA LYS A 435 28.26 31.41 8.28
C LYS A 435 28.74 31.97 9.63
N PRO A 436 27.91 31.93 10.70
CA PRO A 436 28.37 32.28 12.04
C PRO A 436 29.33 31.23 12.64
N PRO A 437 30.52 31.60 13.13
CA PRO A 437 31.34 30.73 13.98
C PRO A 437 30.65 30.55 15.35
N PRO A 438 30.61 29.36 15.98
CA PRO A 438 31.40 28.13 15.74
C PRO A 438 30.60 27.00 15.04
N VAL A 439 29.56 27.32 14.27
CA VAL A 439 28.62 26.32 13.75
C VAL A 439 29.25 25.48 12.63
N ASN A 440 28.99 24.17 12.63
CA ASN A 440 29.46 23.26 11.59
C ASN A 440 28.70 23.49 10.27
N ASN A 441 29.28 23.00 9.18
CA ASN A 441 28.76 23.23 7.84
C ASN A 441 27.37 22.61 7.65
N GLU A 442 27.11 21.44 8.24
CA GLU A 442 25.86 20.71 8.08
C GLU A 442 24.69 21.39 8.80
N VAL A 443 24.89 21.92 10.01
CA VAL A 443 23.85 22.69 10.71
C VAL A 443 23.57 23.99 9.97
N TRP A 444 24.61 24.68 9.51
CA TRP A 444 24.44 25.90 8.72
C TRP A 444 23.65 25.65 7.43
N ALA A 445 24.06 24.67 6.64
CA ALA A 445 23.37 24.25 5.42
C ALA A 445 21.91 23.87 5.67
N SER A 446 21.66 23.10 6.74
CA SER A 446 20.30 22.66 7.07
C SER A 446 19.40 23.82 7.53
N ILE A 447 19.94 24.80 8.27
CA ILE A 447 19.20 26.02 8.64
C ILE A 447 18.85 26.83 7.39
N LEU A 448 19.78 26.99 6.44
CA LEU A 448 19.52 27.70 5.19
C LEU A 448 18.44 27.01 4.35
N ALA A 449 18.49 25.68 4.23
CA ALA A 449 17.47 24.90 3.53
C ALA A 449 16.08 25.09 4.18
N LEU A 450 16.00 25.05 5.53
CA LEU A 450 14.76 25.29 6.27
C LEU A 450 14.22 26.71 6.06
N ILE A 451 15.08 27.73 6.13
CA ILE A 451 14.67 29.12 5.87
C ILE A 451 14.14 29.25 4.45
N TRP A 452 14.83 28.67 3.47
CA TRP A 452 14.43 28.75 2.07
C TRP A 452 13.06 28.10 1.83
N LEU A 453 12.80 26.92 2.41
CA LEU A 453 11.50 26.25 2.33
C LEU A 453 10.37 27.14 2.89
N HIS A 454 10.59 27.72 4.07
CA HIS A 454 9.61 28.57 4.74
C HIS A 454 9.46 29.97 4.13
N ALA A 455 10.49 30.49 3.45
CA ALA A 455 10.44 31.80 2.82
C ALA A 455 9.86 31.75 1.41
N PHE A 456 10.21 30.72 0.63
CA PHE A 456 10.00 30.72 -0.82
C PHE A 456 9.10 29.58 -1.33
N LYS A 457 8.79 28.57 -0.50
CA LYS A 457 8.00 27.39 -0.92
C LYS A 457 6.78 27.10 -0.02
N MET A 458 6.26 28.11 0.68
CA MET A 458 5.08 27.94 1.56
C MET A 458 3.81 27.51 0.82
N ASP A 459 3.70 27.82 -0.47
CA ASP A 459 2.65 27.34 -1.38
C ASP A 459 2.65 25.81 -1.52
N ALA A 460 3.81 25.17 -1.42
CA ALA A 460 4.00 23.72 -1.49
C ALA A 460 4.23 23.08 -0.10
N LYS A 461 3.79 23.72 0.99
CA LYS A 461 4.06 23.26 2.37
C LYS A 461 3.73 21.78 2.60
N GLU A 462 2.62 21.30 2.02
CA GLU A 462 2.19 19.91 2.19
C GLU A 462 3.19 18.88 1.64
N GLU A 463 4.06 19.28 0.70
CA GLU A 463 5.05 18.41 0.07
C GLU A 463 6.33 18.28 0.92
N TRP A 464 6.73 19.34 1.63
CA TRP A 464 8.02 19.37 2.34
C TRP A 464 7.92 19.39 3.86
N GLU A 465 6.74 19.50 4.45
CA GLU A 465 6.56 19.57 5.92
C GLU A 465 7.21 18.38 6.66
N LEU A 466 7.14 17.17 6.11
CA LEU A 466 7.80 16.01 6.71
C LEU A 466 9.33 16.08 6.62
N LEU A 467 9.87 16.60 5.51
CA LEU A 467 11.31 16.82 5.35
C LEU A 467 11.83 17.87 6.34
N SER A 468 11.09 18.96 6.53
CA SER A 468 11.48 20.01 7.47
C SER A 468 11.44 19.55 8.92
N MET A 469 10.41 18.78 9.31
CA MET A 469 10.32 18.17 10.65
C MET A 469 11.51 17.25 10.93
N LYS A 470 11.91 16.43 9.94
CA LYS A 470 13.06 15.54 10.04
C LYS A 470 14.37 16.31 10.22
N ALA A 471 14.58 17.36 9.42
CA ALA A 471 15.73 18.24 9.53
C ALA A 471 15.79 18.99 10.87
N ALA A 472 14.67 19.54 11.34
CA ALA A 472 14.59 20.23 12.62
C ALA A 472 14.91 19.28 13.78
N SER A 473 14.40 18.04 13.74
CA SER A 473 14.74 17.01 14.71
C SER A 473 16.23 16.68 14.71
N TRP A 474 16.84 16.59 13.51
CA TRP A 474 18.28 16.34 13.38
C TRP A 474 19.12 17.50 13.95
N ILE A 475 18.78 18.76 13.65
CA ILE A 475 19.49 19.95 14.17
C ILE A 475 19.42 19.99 15.70
N LYS A 476 18.24 19.74 16.29
CA LYS A 476 18.08 19.67 17.75
C LYS A 476 18.98 18.62 18.38
N ALA A 477 19.13 17.46 17.74
CA ALA A 477 20.00 16.40 18.22
C ALA A 477 21.49 16.78 18.18
N GLN A 478 21.91 17.73 17.34
CA GLN A 478 23.29 18.21 17.30
C GLN A 478 23.67 19.10 18.49
N ASN A 479 22.69 19.60 19.27
CA ASN A 479 22.93 20.58 20.34
C ASN A 479 23.80 21.77 19.90
N ALA A 480 23.59 22.25 18.68
CA ALA A 480 24.41 23.29 18.09
C ALA A 480 24.28 24.62 18.87
N PRO A 481 25.38 25.32 19.17
CA PRO A 481 25.33 26.65 19.75
C PRO A 481 24.79 27.67 18.72
N CYS A 482 24.30 28.82 19.19
CA CYS A 482 24.01 29.98 18.34
C CYS A 482 23.00 29.74 17.19
N VAL A 483 22.05 28.78 17.34
CA VAL A 483 21.01 28.52 16.33
C VAL A 483 20.21 29.77 15.97
N SER A 484 19.90 30.63 16.95
CA SER A 484 19.19 31.89 16.70
C SER A 484 19.99 32.85 15.82
N GLU A 485 21.29 32.98 16.06
CA GLU A 485 22.20 33.82 15.27
C GLU A 485 22.33 33.27 13.83
N CYS A 486 22.33 31.94 13.67
CA CYS A 486 22.27 31.32 12.34
C CYS A 486 20.97 31.63 11.61
N VAL A 487 19.84 31.62 12.29
CA VAL A 487 18.56 31.98 11.65
C VAL A 487 18.57 33.44 11.20
N GLU A 488 19.11 34.35 12.01
CA GLU A 488 19.26 35.77 11.65
C GLU A 488 20.23 35.99 10.48
N ALA A 489 21.40 35.34 10.51
CA ALA A 489 22.39 35.40 9.42
C ALA A 489 21.83 34.81 8.12
N GLY A 490 21.12 33.68 8.20
CA GLY A 490 20.48 33.04 7.04
C GLY A 490 19.37 33.89 6.43
N ASN A 491 18.54 34.50 7.28
CA ASN A 491 17.54 35.49 6.85
C ASN A 491 18.17 36.68 6.14
N THR A 492 19.29 37.18 6.64
CA THR A 492 20.04 38.28 6.02
C THR A 492 20.61 37.88 4.67
N LEU A 493 21.21 36.68 4.57
CA LEU A 493 21.76 36.15 3.32
C LEU A 493 20.67 35.98 2.24
N LEU A 494 19.52 35.40 2.62
CA LEU A 494 18.43 35.08 1.70
C LEU A 494 17.46 36.25 1.48
N GLY A 495 17.57 37.34 2.24
CA GLY A 495 16.70 38.51 2.12
C GLY A 495 15.27 38.25 2.61
N CYS A 496 15.10 37.44 3.65
CA CYS A 496 13.80 37.06 4.22
C CYS A 496 13.74 37.27 5.75
N GLY A 497 12.61 36.93 6.38
CA GLY A 497 12.36 37.18 7.81
C GLY A 497 11.61 36.02 8.48
N VAL A 498 12.10 34.80 8.31
CA VAL A 498 11.48 33.60 8.90
C VAL A 498 11.86 33.50 10.37
N LYS A 499 10.86 33.26 11.22
CA LYS A 499 11.06 33.08 12.67
C LYS A 499 11.63 31.70 12.98
N LYS A 500 12.51 31.63 13.98
CA LYS A 500 13.11 30.37 14.46
C LYS A 500 12.05 29.32 14.80
N GLU A 501 10.97 29.73 15.46
CA GLU A 501 9.90 28.82 15.90
C GLU A 501 9.15 28.23 14.70
N ALA A 502 9.07 28.96 13.58
CA ALA A 502 8.44 28.46 12.36
C ALA A 502 9.24 27.30 11.76
N LEU A 503 10.57 27.30 11.93
CA LEU A 503 11.46 26.22 11.49
C LEU A 503 11.41 25.00 12.42
N GLY A 504 10.67 25.08 13.53
CA GLY A 504 10.62 24.05 14.54
C GLY A 504 11.92 23.90 15.32
N LEU A 505 12.74 24.95 15.44
CA LEU A 505 14.06 24.95 16.11
C LEU A 505 14.05 25.60 17.50
#